data_AF-A0A1I5QHG5-F1
#
_entry.id   AF-A0A1I5QHG5-F1
#
_cell.length_a   1.000
_cell.length_b   1.000
_cell.length_c   1.000
_cell.angle_alpha   90.00
_cell.angle_beta   90.00
_cell.angle_gamma   90.00
#
_symmetry.space_group_name_H-M   'P 1'
#
loop_
_entity.id
_entity.type
_entity.pdbx_description
1 polymer ?
#
loop_
_entity_poly.entity_id
_entity_poly.type
_entity_poly.pdbx_seq_one_letter_code
_entity_poly.pdbx_strand_id
1 'polypeptide(L)'
;MVSNCYIEPSRREVYALFTTIPENSSVLLGMLYLFNPVRFMAAFRQHLYRSAAKMGVAMEGQLIAFLHGAYDPTTKSYPLHIHGIAVGPMVQIVDGLRHLRKYRPACPHDGRDAAITPVLVQRGPLTNMPDPITYPMKRFWGLRETYMDVDGLRKAYNSKAVRIRGEAEIEYLRFLDRWRLEEVTLLMGMHATSAGLMVT
;
A
#
# COMPACT_ATOMS: atom_id res chain seq x y z
N MET A 1 -29.03 -43.93 7.44
CA MET A 1 -28.34 -42.96 6.56
C MET A 1 -28.23 -41.65 7.32
N VAL A 2 -27.06 -41.38 7.87
CA VAL A 2 -26.80 -40.14 8.62
C VAL A 2 -26.44 -39.08 7.60
N SER A 3 -27.30 -38.08 7.45
CA SER A 3 -27.03 -36.90 6.64
C SER A 3 -25.87 -36.15 7.27
N ASN A 4 -24.68 -36.26 6.67
CA ASN A 4 -23.57 -35.38 6.98
C ASN A 4 -23.96 -33.98 6.50
N CYS A 5 -24.53 -33.19 7.41
CA CYS A 5 -24.54 -31.74 7.28
C CYS A 5 -23.08 -31.28 7.29
N TYR A 6 -22.51 -31.13 6.10
CA TYR A 6 -21.38 -30.25 5.89
C TYR A 6 -21.84 -28.86 6.32
N ILE A 7 -21.46 -28.47 7.52
CA ILE A 7 -21.48 -27.06 7.93
C ILE A 7 -20.43 -26.41 7.05
N GLU A 8 -20.87 -25.66 6.02
CA GLU A 8 -19.98 -24.75 5.29
C GLU A 8 -19.20 -23.96 6.33
N PRO A 9 -17.86 -23.87 6.22
CA PRO A 9 -17.09 -23.03 7.12
C PRO A 9 -17.69 -21.63 7.01
N SER A 10 -18.38 -21.21 8.08
CA SER A 10 -19.03 -19.92 8.22
C SER A 10 -18.14 -18.87 7.56
N ARG A 11 -18.68 -18.13 6.58
CA ARG A 11 -18.04 -17.05 5.82
C ARG A 11 -17.30 -16.08 6.75
N ARG A 12 -16.10 -16.44 7.22
CA ARG A 12 -15.24 -15.50 7.92
C ARG A 12 -14.91 -14.46 6.89
N GLU A 13 -15.39 -13.23 7.11
CA GLU A 13 -15.04 -12.10 6.28
C GLU A 13 -13.52 -12.09 6.14
N VAL A 14 -13.06 -12.38 4.92
CA VAL A 14 -11.64 -12.35 4.63
C VAL A 14 -11.30 -10.89 4.40
N TYR A 15 -10.47 -10.37 5.28
CA TYR A 15 -9.81 -9.09 5.11
C TYR A 15 -8.31 -9.31 4.97
N ALA A 16 -7.67 -8.34 4.32
CA ALA A 16 -6.24 -8.35 4.16
C ALA A 16 -5.68 -6.94 4.22
N LEU A 17 -4.60 -6.79 4.99
CA LEU A 17 -3.69 -5.65 4.85
C LEU A 17 -2.84 -5.89 3.61
N PHE A 18 -2.59 -4.83 2.85
CA PHE A 18 -1.74 -4.94 1.69
C PHE A 18 -0.76 -3.78 1.53
N THR A 19 0.35 -4.08 0.87
CA THR A 19 1.26 -3.08 0.32
C THR A 19 1.47 -3.40 -1.16
N THR A 20 1.35 -2.41 -2.04
CA THR A 20 1.72 -2.57 -3.45
C THR A 20 2.70 -1.50 -3.89
N ILE A 21 3.65 -1.88 -4.73
CA ILE A 21 4.72 -1.03 -5.24
C ILE A 21 4.68 -1.19 -6.76
N PRO A 22 3.93 -0.34 -7.48
CA PRO A 22 3.93 -0.38 -8.93
C PRO A 22 5.33 -0.09 -9.48
N GLU A 23 5.69 -0.71 -10.60
CA GLU A 23 6.89 -0.38 -11.37
C GLU A 23 6.96 1.13 -11.67
N ASN A 24 8.17 1.70 -11.63
CA ASN A 24 8.44 3.12 -11.89
C ASN A 24 7.69 4.10 -10.97
N SER A 25 7.41 3.68 -9.74
CA SER A 25 6.82 4.53 -8.69
C SER A 25 7.86 5.29 -7.88
N SER A 26 9.16 5.10 -8.14
CA SER A 26 10.19 5.83 -7.42
C SER A 26 10.38 7.24 -7.97
N VAL A 27 10.50 8.22 -7.09
CA VAL A 27 10.69 9.64 -7.44
C VAL A 27 11.96 10.15 -6.79
N LEU A 28 12.85 10.82 -7.53
CA LEU A 28 14.09 11.34 -6.97
C LEU A 28 13.84 12.49 -5.97
N LEU A 29 14.78 12.68 -5.03
CA LEU A 29 14.84 13.87 -4.18
C LEU A 29 14.81 15.14 -5.05
N GLY A 30 14.00 16.12 -4.64
CA GLY A 30 13.79 17.37 -5.37
C GLY A 30 12.83 17.28 -6.54
N MET A 31 12.28 16.10 -6.86
CA MET A 31 11.34 15.90 -7.98
C MET A 31 9.92 15.51 -7.52
N LEU A 32 9.69 15.38 -6.22
CA LEU A 32 8.41 14.91 -5.69
C LEU A 32 7.25 15.89 -6.00
N TYR A 33 7.56 17.18 -6.14
CA TYR A 33 6.59 18.21 -6.54
C TYR A 33 6.00 18.02 -7.95
N LEU A 34 6.66 17.25 -8.82
CA LEU A 34 6.18 16.88 -10.16
C LEU A 34 5.25 15.66 -10.14
N PHE A 35 5.24 14.90 -9.05
CA PHE A 35 4.44 13.71 -8.93
C PHE A 35 2.95 14.08 -8.72
N ASN A 36 2.08 13.43 -9.48
CA ASN A 36 0.63 13.66 -9.40
C ASN A 36 -0.06 12.43 -8.77
N PRO A 37 -0.48 12.51 -7.49
CA PRO A 37 -1.10 11.40 -6.78
C PRO A 37 -2.48 11.05 -7.36
N VAL A 38 -3.25 12.03 -7.84
CA VAL A 38 -4.57 11.79 -8.46
C VAL A 38 -4.44 10.84 -9.65
N ARG A 39 -3.47 11.12 -10.55
CA ARG A 39 -3.19 10.23 -11.70
C ARG A 39 -2.68 8.87 -11.26
N PHE A 40 -1.85 8.82 -10.22
CA PHE A 40 -1.31 7.57 -9.70
C PHE A 40 -2.40 6.68 -9.07
N MET A 41 -3.26 7.24 -8.23
CA MET A 41 -4.37 6.53 -7.59
C MET A 41 -5.44 6.13 -8.61
N ALA A 42 -5.72 6.96 -9.62
CA ALA A 42 -6.57 6.57 -10.75
C ALA A 42 -5.98 5.39 -11.53
N ALA A 43 -4.67 5.40 -11.80
CA ALA A 43 -4.00 4.27 -12.45
C ALA A 43 -4.05 3.00 -11.60
N PHE A 44 -3.88 3.10 -10.28
CA PHE A 44 -4.02 1.98 -9.37
C PHE A 44 -5.43 1.38 -9.42
N ARG A 45 -6.48 2.21 -9.38
CA ARG A 45 -7.87 1.78 -9.58
C ARG A 45 -8.03 1.00 -10.88
N GLN A 46 -7.46 1.49 -11.98
CA GLN A 46 -7.48 0.79 -13.28
C GLN A 46 -6.69 -0.53 -13.28
N HIS A 47 -5.68 -0.67 -12.43
CA HIS A 47 -4.99 -1.95 -12.26
C HIS A 47 -5.88 -2.95 -11.50
N LEU A 48 -6.63 -2.50 -10.48
CA LEU A 48 -7.61 -3.35 -9.78
C LEU A 48 -8.70 -3.85 -10.73
N TYR A 49 -9.29 -2.98 -11.56
CA TYR A 49 -10.26 -3.39 -12.59
C TYR A 49 -9.69 -4.44 -13.55
N ARG A 50 -8.44 -4.26 -14.01
CA ARG A 50 -7.76 -5.24 -14.87
C ARG A 50 -7.51 -6.57 -14.17
N SER A 51 -7.15 -6.53 -12.89
CA SER A 51 -6.96 -7.72 -12.08
C SER A 51 -8.27 -8.50 -11.96
N ALA A 52 -9.36 -7.82 -11.59
CA ALA A 52 -10.69 -8.41 -11.48
C ALA A 52 -11.16 -9.03 -12.79
N ALA A 53 -11.05 -8.30 -13.90
CA ALA A 53 -11.40 -8.79 -15.23
C ALA A 53 -10.60 -10.04 -15.63
N LYS A 54 -9.29 -10.04 -15.37
CA LYS A 54 -8.42 -11.20 -15.66
C LYS A 54 -8.77 -12.43 -14.81
N MET A 55 -9.23 -12.22 -13.59
CA MET A 55 -9.63 -13.29 -12.67
C MET A 55 -11.08 -13.75 -12.87
N GLY A 56 -11.90 -13.02 -13.64
CA GLY A 56 -13.33 -13.29 -13.75
C GLY A 56 -14.10 -13.02 -12.45
N VAL A 57 -13.61 -12.08 -11.63
CA VAL A 57 -14.20 -11.75 -10.32
C VAL A 57 -14.91 -10.40 -10.42
N ALA A 58 -16.12 -10.29 -9.86
CA ALA A 58 -16.85 -9.04 -9.79
C ALA A 58 -16.13 -8.01 -8.90
N MET A 59 -16.24 -6.73 -9.23
CA MET A 59 -15.65 -5.62 -8.45
C MET A 59 -16.48 -5.32 -7.18
N GLU A 60 -16.57 -6.32 -6.31
CA GLU A 60 -17.34 -6.29 -5.06
C GLU A 60 -16.42 -6.26 -3.83
N GLY A 61 -17.02 -5.95 -2.68
CA GLY A 61 -16.31 -5.79 -1.41
C GLY A 61 -15.78 -4.38 -1.20
N GLN A 62 -14.96 -4.21 -0.17
CA GLN A 62 -14.48 -2.91 0.25
C GLN A 62 -12.97 -2.79 0.10
N LEU A 63 -12.50 -1.58 -0.25
CA LEU A 63 -11.09 -1.21 -0.26
C LEU A 63 -10.93 0.19 0.33
N ILE A 64 -9.94 0.33 1.21
CA ILE A 64 -9.36 1.62 1.58
C ILE A 64 -7.86 1.56 1.32
N ALA A 65 -7.32 2.54 0.61
CA ALA A 65 -5.92 2.60 0.27
C ALA A 65 -5.36 4.02 0.31
N PHE A 66 -4.09 4.14 0.66
CA PHE A 66 -3.36 5.39 0.84
C PHE A 66 -2.05 5.32 0.08
N LEU A 67 -1.73 6.41 -0.63
CA LEU A 67 -0.39 6.64 -1.16
C LEU A 67 0.58 6.90 0.00
N HIS A 68 1.72 6.23 -0.02
CA HIS A 68 2.81 6.40 0.93
C HIS A 68 4.14 6.48 0.18
N GLY A 69 5.14 7.12 0.78
CA GLY A 69 6.52 7.14 0.32
C GLY A 69 7.45 7.30 1.51
N ALA A 70 8.59 6.62 1.49
CA ALA A 70 9.64 6.79 2.49
C ALA A 70 10.93 7.12 1.75
N TYR A 71 11.64 8.16 2.16
CA TYR A 71 12.93 8.48 1.56
C TYR A 71 13.92 7.34 1.80
N ASP A 72 14.54 6.88 0.72
CA ASP A 72 15.63 5.94 0.73
C ASP A 72 16.94 6.69 0.45
N PRO A 73 17.83 6.86 1.44
CA PRO A 73 19.08 7.58 1.28
C PRO A 73 20.06 6.86 0.34
N THR A 74 19.94 5.54 0.16
CA THR A 74 20.82 4.77 -0.73
C THR A 74 20.55 5.11 -2.19
N THR A 75 19.27 5.18 -2.58
CA THR A 75 18.86 5.50 -3.94
C THR A 75 18.57 6.99 -4.15
N LYS A 76 18.60 7.78 -3.08
CA LYS A 76 18.21 9.20 -3.04
C LYS A 76 16.83 9.44 -3.66
N SER A 77 15.90 8.54 -3.36
CA SER A 77 14.58 8.52 -3.98
C SER A 77 13.47 8.16 -2.98
N TYR A 78 12.23 8.46 -3.33
CA TYR A 78 11.02 8.06 -2.64
C TYR A 78 10.39 6.90 -3.43
N PRO A 79 10.65 5.63 -3.06
CA PRO A 79 9.86 4.51 -3.54
C PRO A 79 8.39 4.66 -3.10
N LEU A 80 7.55 5.21 -3.97
CA LEU A 80 6.13 5.40 -3.67
C LEU A 80 5.39 4.07 -3.74
N HIS A 81 4.51 3.85 -2.78
CA HIS A 81 3.79 2.60 -2.63
C HIS A 81 2.41 2.86 -2.03
N ILE A 82 1.55 1.86 -2.09
CA ILE A 82 0.17 1.96 -1.64
C ILE A 82 -0.02 0.99 -0.50
N HIS A 83 -0.42 1.50 0.66
CA HIS A 83 -0.89 0.70 1.78
C HIS A 83 -2.41 0.68 1.79
N GLY A 84 -3.02 -0.43 2.14
CA GLY A 84 -4.46 -0.47 2.26
C GLY A 84 -5.00 -1.70 2.99
N ILE A 85 -6.32 -1.69 3.13
CA ILE A 85 -7.12 -2.82 3.60
C ILE A 85 -8.10 -3.17 2.48
N ALA A 86 -8.22 -4.47 2.21
CA ALA A 86 -9.26 -5.02 1.34
C ALA A 86 -10.13 -5.98 2.15
N VAL A 87 -11.42 -6.05 1.80
CA VAL A 87 -12.41 -6.93 2.43
C VAL A 87 -13.24 -7.61 1.35
N GLY A 88 -13.58 -8.88 1.56
CA GLY A 88 -14.41 -9.66 0.63
C GLY A 88 -13.69 -9.99 -0.68
N PRO A 89 -14.38 -9.98 -1.83
CA PRO A 89 -13.78 -10.31 -3.14
C PRO A 89 -12.58 -9.41 -3.49
N MET A 90 -12.56 -8.18 -2.99
CA MET A 90 -11.46 -7.24 -3.16
C MET A 90 -10.09 -7.80 -2.71
N VAL A 91 -10.05 -8.68 -1.69
CA VAL A 91 -8.79 -9.32 -1.25
C VAL A 91 -8.15 -10.12 -2.38
N GLN A 92 -8.96 -10.86 -3.14
CA GLN A 92 -8.48 -11.66 -4.26
C GLN A 92 -8.04 -10.76 -5.42
N ILE A 93 -8.79 -9.68 -5.69
CA ILE A 93 -8.47 -8.69 -6.73
C ILE A 93 -7.12 -8.03 -6.46
N VAL A 94 -6.85 -7.64 -5.21
CA VAL A 94 -5.56 -7.06 -4.80
C VAL A 94 -4.42 -8.07 -4.95
N ASP A 95 -4.62 -9.32 -4.51
CA ASP A 95 -3.58 -10.35 -4.64
C ASP A 95 -3.28 -10.67 -6.12
N GLY A 96 -4.32 -10.63 -6.96
CA GLY A 96 -4.22 -10.81 -8.41
C GLY A 96 -3.37 -9.77 -9.14
N LEU A 97 -3.09 -8.61 -8.51
CA LEU A 97 -2.18 -7.60 -9.07
C LEU A 97 -0.80 -8.19 -9.39
N ARG A 98 -0.34 -9.20 -8.63
CA ARG A 98 0.92 -9.94 -8.87
C ARG A 98 1.04 -10.48 -10.30
N HIS A 99 -0.10 -10.75 -10.96
CA HIS A 99 -0.12 -11.30 -12.31
C HIS A 99 -0.04 -10.23 -13.40
N LEU A 100 -0.09 -8.94 -13.05
CA LEU A 100 0.10 -7.83 -13.96
C LEU A 100 1.59 -7.49 -14.06
N ARG A 101 2.06 -7.16 -15.27
CA ARG A 101 3.49 -6.90 -15.55
C ARG A 101 4.11 -5.87 -14.58
N LYS A 102 3.39 -4.79 -14.28
CA LYS A 102 3.85 -3.70 -13.41
C LYS A 102 4.10 -4.09 -11.95
N TYR A 103 3.66 -5.26 -11.52
CA TYR A 103 3.78 -5.74 -10.14
C TYR A 103 4.57 -7.05 -10.06
N ARG A 104 5.20 -7.46 -11.17
CA ARG A 104 6.12 -8.59 -11.14
C ARG A 104 7.42 -8.14 -10.48
N PRO A 105 8.02 -8.98 -9.61
CA PRO A 105 9.38 -8.76 -9.16
C PRO A 105 10.28 -8.57 -10.37
N ALA A 106 11.25 -7.68 -10.27
CA ALA A 106 12.19 -7.51 -11.35
C ALA A 106 13.09 -8.74 -11.46
N CYS A 107 13.44 -9.12 -12.69
CA CYS A 107 14.42 -10.17 -12.89
C CYS A 107 15.81 -9.62 -12.52
N PRO A 108 16.74 -10.46 -12.02
CA PRO A 108 18.11 -10.03 -11.67
C PRO A 108 18.86 -9.34 -12.82
N HIS A 109 18.49 -9.62 -14.07
CA HIS A 109 19.05 -9.01 -15.27
C HIS A 109 18.51 -7.60 -15.59
N ASP A 110 17.46 -7.16 -14.90
CA ASP A 110 16.79 -5.88 -15.17
C ASP A 110 17.40 -4.71 -14.38
N GLY A 111 18.52 -4.92 -13.66
CA GLY A 111 19.20 -3.89 -12.87
C GLY A 111 18.38 -3.35 -11.69
N ARG A 112 17.31 -4.06 -11.31
CA ARG A 112 16.39 -3.71 -10.23
C ARG A 112 16.61 -4.65 -9.05
N ASP A 113 16.45 -4.13 -7.83
CA ASP A 113 16.58 -4.95 -6.61
C ASP A 113 15.53 -6.07 -6.60
N ALA A 114 15.97 -7.29 -6.88
CA ALA A 114 15.14 -8.50 -6.85
C ALA A 114 14.49 -8.77 -5.48
N ALA A 115 14.96 -8.09 -4.43
CA ALA A 115 14.47 -8.23 -3.05
C ALA A 115 13.13 -7.52 -2.78
N ILE A 116 12.66 -6.64 -3.67
CA ILE A 116 11.40 -5.91 -3.44
C ILE A 116 10.23 -6.78 -3.91
N THR A 117 9.39 -7.23 -2.96
CA THR A 117 8.12 -7.89 -3.27
C THR A 117 7.09 -6.83 -3.65
N PRO A 118 6.66 -6.68 -4.92
CA PRO A 118 5.85 -5.54 -5.34
C PRO A 118 4.39 -5.60 -4.89
N VAL A 119 3.94 -6.75 -4.40
CA VAL A 119 2.62 -6.92 -3.78
C VAL A 119 2.84 -7.74 -2.52
N LEU A 120 2.36 -7.27 -1.39
CA LEU A 120 2.35 -7.99 -0.12
C LEU A 120 0.92 -7.98 0.37
N VAL A 121 0.36 -9.16 0.67
CA VAL A 121 -1.00 -9.32 1.18
C VAL A 121 -0.93 -10.17 2.44
N GLN A 122 -1.31 -9.59 3.56
CA GLN A 122 -1.34 -10.22 4.88
C GLN A 122 -2.78 -10.45 5.28
N ARG A 123 -3.18 -11.72 5.32
CA ARG A 123 -4.54 -12.15 5.64
C ARG A 123 -4.67 -12.50 7.12
N GLY A 124 -5.83 -12.22 7.68
CA GLY A 124 -6.21 -12.67 9.03
C GLY A 124 -6.24 -11.54 10.06
N PRO A 125 -6.88 -11.78 11.22
CA PRO A 125 -6.99 -10.88 12.39
C PRO A 125 -7.03 -9.35 12.25
N LEU A 126 -8.14 -8.62 12.01
CA LEU A 126 -8.16 -7.17 12.31
C LEU A 126 -8.44 -7.05 13.80
N THR A 127 -7.42 -7.33 14.60
CA THR A 127 -7.47 -7.15 16.04
C THR A 127 -7.06 -5.72 16.38
N ASN A 128 -7.46 -5.22 17.56
CA ASN A 128 -7.01 -3.92 18.08
C ASN A 128 -7.47 -2.69 17.26
N MET A 129 -8.75 -2.64 16.90
CA MET A 129 -9.33 -1.46 16.27
C MET A 129 -9.17 -0.21 17.17
N PRO A 130 -8.86 0.98 16.61
CA PRO A 130 -8.83 1.32 15.18
C PRO A 130 -7.46 1.14 14.51
N ASP A 131 -6.47 0.55 15.19
CA ASP A 131 -5.07 0.55 14.74
C ASP A 131 -4.90 0.04 13.30
N PRO A 132 -5.45 -1.12 12.88
CA PRO A 132 -5.27 -1.59 11.51
C PRO A 132 -5.85 -0.65 10.45
N ILE A 133 -6.94 0.07 10.73
CA ILE A 133 -7.53 1.06 9.81
C ILE A 133 -6.65 2.31 9.70
N THR A 134 -6.10 2.75 10.83
CA THR A 134 -5.23 3.93 10.86
C THR A 134 -3.79 3.62 10.45
N TYR A 135 -3.40 2.35 10.43
CA TYR A 135 -2.06 1.92 10.09
C TYR A 135 -1.68 2.27 8.65
N PRO A 136 -2.52 2.05 7.61
CA PRO A 136 -2.28 2.57 6.27
C PRO A 136 -2.09 4.09 6.20
N MET A 137 -2.69 4.84 7.12
CA MET A 137 -2.58 6.30 7.23
C MET A 137 -1.30 6.78 7.94
N LYS A 138 -0.34 5.87 8.23
CA LYS A 138 0.85 6.09 9.07
C LYS A 138 1.14 7.57 9.32
N ARG A 139 0.82 8.03 10.52
CA ARG A 139 1.04 9.41 11.03
C ARG A 139 2.50 9.86 11.08
N PHE A 140 3.45 9.01 10.65
CA PHE A 140 4.87 9.23 10.83
C PHE A 140 5.62 8.99 9.53
N TRP A 141 6.46 9.97 9.21
CA TRP A 141 7.51 9.92 8.20
C TRP A 141 8.56 8.93 8.70
N GLY A 142 8.54 7.72 8.15
CA GLY A 142 9.61 6.78 8.38
C GLY A 142 10.81 7.20 7.55
N LEU A 143 11.78 7.92 8.15
CA LEU A 143 13.13 7.86 7.63
C LEU A 143 13.51 6.37 7.64
N ARG A 144 13.55 5.76 6.45
CA ARG A 144 13.97 4.37 6.30
C ARG A 144 15.49 4.36 6.30
N GLU A 145 16.10 4.85 7.37
CA GLU A 145 17.51 4.61 7.61
C GLU A 145 17.65 3.14 7.97
N THR A 146 17.81 2.30 6.95
CA THR A 146 18.58 1.09 7.16
C THR A 146 20.04 1.47 7.02
N TYR A 147 20.76 1.57 8.13
CA TYR A 147 22.20 1.71 8.09
C TYR A 147 22.83 0.33 8.17
N MET A 148 23.99 0.19 7.54
CA MET A 148 24.87 -0.94 7.82
C MET A 148 25.52 -0.62 9.16
N ASP A 149 25.32 -1.47 10.17
CA ASP A 149 26.05 -1.33 11.41
C ASP A 149 27.53 -1.72 11.22
N VAL A 150 28.32 -1.58 12.28
CA VAL A 150 29.75 -1.90 12.28
C VAL A 150 30.06 -3.35 11.91
N ASP A 151 29.07 -4.24 12.01
CA ASP A 151 29.16 -5.67 11.69
C ASP A 151 28.65 -5.97 10.26
N GLY A 152 28.29 -4.93 9.49
CA GLY A 152 27.73 -5.05 8.16
C GLY A 152 26.30 -5.58 8.15
N LEU A 153 25.57 -5.51 9.28
CA LEU A 153 24.17 -5.90 9.35
C LEU A 153 23.27 -4.69 9.08
N ARG A 154 22.22 -4.92 8.28
CA ARG A 154 21.23 -3.90 7.94
C ARG A 154 20.30 -3.68 9.14
N LYS A 155 20.55 -2.66 9.95
CA LYS A 155 19.69 -2.29 11.10
C LYS A 155 18.68 -1.22 10.71
N ALA A 156 17.42 -1.41 11.11
CA ALA A 156 16.39 -0.41 10.95
C ALA A 156 16.50 0.67 12.04
N TYR A 157 16.54 1.93 11.63
CA TYR A 157 16.52 3.06 12.55
C TYR A 157 15.16 3.19 13.25
N ASN A 158 15.16 3.43 14.56
CA ASN A 158 13.93 3.63 15.33
C ASN A 158 13.44 5.07 15.17
N SER A 159 12.65 5.31 14.12
CA SER A 159 12.20 6.64 13.67
C SER A 159 11.27 7.40 14.62
N LYS A 160 10.86 6.80 15.76
CA LYS A 160 9.84 7.38 16.65
C LYS A 160 10.30 8.60 17.47
N ALA A 161 11.58 8.93 17.51
CA ALA A 161 12.14 9.93 18.43
C ALA A 161 12.99 11.03 17.78
N VAL A 162 12.99 11.14 16.44
CA VAL A 162 13.92 12.04 15.75
C VAL A 162 13.18 13.22 15.14
N ARG A 163 13.67 14.43 15.48
CA ARG A 163 13.26 15.69 14.87
C ARG A 163 13.41 15.60 13.34
N ILE A 164 12.54 16.21 12.56
CA ILE A 164 12.70 16.32 11.10
C ILE A 164 14.08 16.95 10.82
N ARG A 165 15.04 16.21 10.23
CA ARG A 165 16.43 16.66 10.09
C ARG A 165 16.86 16.98 8.66
N GLY A 166 16.17 16.47 7.64
CA GLY A 166 16.65 16.54 6.26
C GLY A 166 15.70 17.24 5.27
N GLU A 167 16.28 17.65 4.15
CA GLU A 167 15.58 18.21 3.00
C GLU A 167 14.53 17.23 2.45
N ALA A 168 14.79 15.93 2.54
CA ALA A 168 13.91 14.88 2.03
C ALA A 168 12.59 14.81 2.80
N GLU A 169 12.64 14.88 4.13
CA GLU A 169 11.45 14.87 4.95
C GLU A 169 10.62 16.15 4.75
N ILE A 170 11.29 17.30 4.62
CA ILE A 170 10.62 18.58 4.33
C ILE A 170 9.92 18.52 2.96
N GLU A 171 10.57 17.97 1.94
CA GLU A 171 9.97 17.81 0.62
C GLU A 171 8.76 16.88 0.66
N TYR A 172 8.85 15.73 1.34
CA TYR A 172 7.73 14.80 1.47
C TYR A 172 6.55 15.43 2.22
N LEU A 173 6.81 16.19 3.29
CA LEU A 173 5.79 16.93 4.03
C LEU A 173 5.11 17.99 3.16
N ARG A 174 5.87 18.77 2.40
CA ARG A 174 5.32 19.75 1.44
C ARG A 174 4.52 19.08 0.33
N PHE A 175 4.95 17.91 -0.12
CA PHE A 175 4.19 17.11 -1.07
C PHE A 175 2.83 16.74 -0.48
N LEU A 176 2.78 16.18 0.74
CA LEU A 176 1.52 15.81 1.39
C LEU A 176 0.62 17.03 1.66
N ASP A 177 1.18 18.15 2.12
CA ASP A 177 0.45 19.40 2.40
C ASP A 177 -0.26 19.98 1.16
N ARG A 178 0.29 19.74 -0.03
CA ARG A 178 -0.28 20.21 -1.30
C ARG A 178 -1.58 19.49 -1.69
N TRP A 179 -1.80 18.27 -1.22
CA TRP A 179 -2.89 17.41 -1.70
C TRP A 179 -3.93 17.19 -0.62
N ARG A 180 -5.20 17.18 -1.02
CA ARG A 180 -6.31 16.81 -0.13
C ARG A 180 -6.25 15.31 0.15
N LEU A 181 -6.77 14.91 1.31
CA LEU A 181 -6.79 13.49 1.69
C LEU A 181 -7.46 12.61 0.62
N GLU A 182 -8.53 13.08 0.00
CA GLU A 182 -9.25 12.38 -1.09
C GLU A 182 -8.40 12.14 -2.35
N GLU A 183 -7.35 12.93 -2.58
CA GLU A 183 -6.48 12.86 -3.76
C GLU A 183 -5.34 11.84 -3.59
N VAL A 184 -4.97 11.55 -2.33
CA VAL A 184 -3.95 10.55 -1.97
C VAL A 184 -4.57 9.25 -1.46
N THR A 185 -5.90 9.15 -1.49
CA THR A 185 -6.65 7.97 -1.05
C THR A 185 -7.47 7.34 -2.16
N LEU A 186 -7.77 6.06 -2.00
CA LEU A 186 -8.73 5.35 -2.83
C LEU A 186 -9.71 4.59 -1.93
N LEU A 187 -10.98 4.95 -2.06
CA LEU A 187 -12.11 4.25 -1.47
C LEU A 187 -12.86 3.48 -2.57
N MET A 188 -13.17 2.21 -2.33
CA MET A 188 -14.02 1.38 -3.20
C MET A 188 -15.02 0.58 -2.35
N GLY A 189 -16.28 0.54 -2.78
CA GLY A 189 -17.36 -0.07 -1.98
C GLY A 189 -17.67 0.68 -0.68
N MET A 190 -17.17 1.92 -0.54
CA MET A 190 -17.39 2.79 0.61
C MET A 190 -17.18 4.26 0.22
N HIS A 191 -17.64 5.16 1.07
CA HIS A 191 -17.43 6.60 0.95
C HIS A 191 -17.25 7.26 2.33
N ALA A 192 -16.56 8.39 2.36
CA ALA A 192 -16.38 9.18 3.58
C ALA A 192 -17.54 10.16 3.79
N THR A 193 -17.97 10.30 5.04
CA THR A 193 -19.02 11.24 5.48
C THR A 193 -18.59 11.96 6.74
N SER A 194 -19.37 12.96 7.17
CA SER A 194 -19.14 13.64 8.45
C SER A 194 -19.22 12.72 9.67
N ALA A 195 -19.89 11.57 9.56
CA ALA A 195 -20.02 10.57 10.61
C ALA A 195 -18.94 9.46 10.55
N GLY A 196 -18.10 9.46 9.51
CA GLY A 196 -17.09 8.42 9.29
C GLY A 196 -17.20 7.74 7.92
N LEU A 197 -16.66 6.53 7.80
CA LEU A 197 -16.73 5.72 6.58
C LEU A 197 -18.05 4.95 6.53
N MET A 198 -18.80 5.08 5.44
CA MET A 198 -20.02 4.32 5.18
C MET A 198 -19.82 3.39 3.97
N VAL A 199 -20.36 2.17 4.08
CA VAL A 199 -20.38 1.20 2.97
C VAL A 199 -21.48 1.62 1.98
N THR A 200 -21.19 1.47 0.69
CA THR A 200 -22.12 1.80 -0.40
C THR A 200 -22.96 0.59 -0.80
#